data_AF-A0A950LQM3-F1
#
_entry.id   AF-A0A950LQM3-F1
#
_cell.length_a   1.000
_cell.length_b   1.000
_cell.length_c   1.000
_cell.angle_alpha   90.00
_cell.angle_beta   90.00
_cell.angle_gamma   90.00
#
_symmetry.space_group_name_H-M   'P 1'
#
loop_
_entity.id
_entity.type
_entity.pdbx_description
1 polymer ?
#
loop_
_entity_poly.entity_id
_entity_poly.type
_entity_poly.pdbx_seq_one_letter_code
_entity_poly.pdbx_strand_id
1 'polypeptide(L)'
;MHTVGRSVTLGRGTDPQENAIPPSATNLARGESARAFVHSLNILVKYVRLYGFAHKRTEAQFHTAWKELQSGLPSTGEAGFLLGVSGSTLLLDGIPLETGQAERTFAQLLTAAGLASIHFSPKVSQDDFAQLVRAFATSGSKAQDIAQQIKRSLAEIPSKSIKINEVKFIATDPETGEVSVAAQIAAQTLGPEF
;
A
#
# COMPACT_ATOMS: atom_id res chain seq x y z
N MET A 1 6.55 48.85 -58.86
CA MET A 1 6.00 47.64 -59.51
C MET A 1 5.71 46.65 -58.39
N HIS A 2 4.48 46.61 -57.87
CA HIS A 2 3.44 45.57 -58.15
C HIS A 2 3.90 44.15 -57.75
N THR A 3 3.18 43.31 -57.01
CA THR A 3 1.82 43.31 -56.46
C THR A 3 1.70 42.17 -55.43
N VAL A 4 0.77 42.37 -54.50
CA VAL A 4 0.06 41.48 -53.55
C VAL A 4 0.10 39.95 -53.76
N GLY A 5 0.04 39.23 -52.64
CA GLY A 5 -0.35 37.82 -52.57
C GLY A 5 -0.73 37.39 -51.14
N ARG A 6 -1.97 37.71 -50.73
CA ARG A 6 -2.61 37.18 -49.50
C ARG A 6 -2.84 35.67 -49.63
N SER A 7 -2.62 34.91 -48.56
CA SER A 7 -3.46 33.75 -48.26
C SER A 7 -3.70 33.69 -46.76
N VAL A 8 -4.98 33.83 -46.42
CA VAL A 8 -5.54 33.55 -45.11
C VAL A 8 -6.00 32.09 -45.17
N THR A 9 -5.58 31.26 -44.22
CA THR A 9 -6.24 29.98 -43.95
C THR A 9 -6.68 29.95 -42.50
N LEU A 10 -7.99 29.84 -42.39
CA LEU A 10 -8.86 29.74 -41.23
C LEU A 10 -8.48 28.52 -40.36
N GLY A 11 -8.53 28.69 -39.03
CA GLY A 11 -8.08 27.68 -38.06
C GLY A 11 -9.03 26.51 -37.83
N ARG A 12 -8.70 25.69 -36.82
CA ARG A 12 -9.59 24.92 -35.92
C ARG A 12 -8.73 23.94 -35.10
N GLY A 13 -8.97 23.87 -33.78
CA GLY A 13 -8.53 22.76 -32.93
C GLY A 13 -7.58 23.15 -31.80
N THR A 14 -8.04 23.94 -30.82
CA THR A 14 -7.45 23.89 -29.48
C THR A 14 -8.11 22.72 -28.77
N ASP A 15 -7.51 21.53 -28.92
CA ASP A 15 -7.75 20.42 -28.01
C ASP A 15 -7.32 20.86 -26.59
N PRO A 16 -8.16 20.70 -25.56
CA PRO A 16 -7.70 20.86 -24.19
C PRO A 16 -6.73 19.71 -23.91
N GLN A 17 -5.43 20.02 -23.91
CA GLN A 17 -4.40 19.11 -23.46
C GLN A 17 -4.71 18.77 -21.99
N GLU A 18 -5.28 17.59 -21.78
CA GLU A 18 -5.43 16.96 -20.47
C GLU A 18 -4.04 16.93 -19.83
N ASN A 19 -3.85 17.83 -18.87
CA ASN A 19 -2.60 18.00 -18.15
C ASN A 19 -2.47 16.83 -17.16
N ALA A 20 -2.23 15.63 -17.69
CA ALA A 20 -1.75 14.50 -16.93
C ALA A 20 -0.36 14.88 -16.41
N ILE A 21 -0.30 15.34 -15.17
CA ILE A 21 0.95 15.64 -14.47
C ILE A 21 1.78 14.35 -14.53
N PRO A 22 2.93 14.33 -15.22
CA PRO A 22 3.75 13.13 -15.26
C PRO A 22 4.17 12.82 -13.82
N PRO A 23 4.14 11.54 -13.39
CA PRO A 23 4.62 11.18 -12.07
C PRO A 23 6.05 11.68 -11.94
N SER A 24 6.32 12.55 -10.96
CA SER A 24 7.66 13.07 -10.72
C SER A 24 8.65 11.91 -10.61
N ALA A 25 9.86 12.04 -11.16
CA ALA A 25 10.86 10.96 -11.21
C ALA A 25 11.07 10.26 -9.84
N THR A 26 10.94 11.01 -8.74
CA THR A 26 10.96 10.51 -7.36
C THR A 26 9.87 9.48 -7.05
N ASN A 27 8.65 9.66 -7.56
CA ASN A 27 7.53 8.73 -7.37
C ASN A 27 7.71 7.46 -8.19
N LEU A 28 8.30 7.54 -9.39
CA LEU A 28 8.59 6.38 -10.22
C LEU A 28 9.63 5.48 -9.55
N ALA A 29 10.74 6.05 -9.10
CA ALA A 29 11.81 5.34 -8.40
C ALA A 29 11.33 4.72 -7.08
N ARG A 30 10.43 5.40 -6.36
CA ARG A 30 9.75 4.86 -5.18
C ARG A 30 8.86 3.67 -5.51
N GLY A 31 8.08 3.78 -6.59
CA GLY A 31 7.23 2.69 -7.09
C GLY A 31 8.05 1.46 -7.47
N GLU A 32 9.18 1.65 -8.14
CA GLU A 32 10.13 0.57 -8.50
C GLU A 32 10.75 -0.07 -7.26
N SER A 33 11.26 0.72 -6.32
CA SER A 33 11.82 0.24 -5.05
C SER A 33 10.78 -0.54 -4.22
N ALA A 34 9.52 -0.07 -4.21
CA ALA A 34 8.44 -0.76 -3.52
C ALA A 34 8.13 -2.13 -4.11
N ARG A 35 8.12 -2.25 -5.44
CA ARG A 35 7.91 -3.54 -6.13
C ARG A 35 9.06 -4.49 -5.84
N ALA A 36 10.30 -4.00 -5.97
CA ALA A 36 11.49 -4.78 -5.66
C ALA A 36 11.50 -5.25 -4.20
N PHE A 37 11.07 -4.40 -3.26
CA PHE A 37 10.90 -4.75 -1.86
C PHE A 37 9.85 -5.84 -1.64
N VAL A 38 8.64 -5.68 -2.17
CA VAL A 38 7.55 -6.66 -2.01
C VAL A 38 7.95 -8.01 -2.58
N HIS A 39 8.58 -8.02 -3.76
CA HIS A 39 9.10 -9.23 -4.37
C HIS A 39 10.16 -9.91 -3.47
N SER A 40 11.13 -9.13 -3.00
CA SER A 40 12.21 -9.62 -2.15
C SER A 40 11.72 -10.13 -0.80
N LEU A 41 10.73 -9.46 -0.21
CA LEU A 41 10.07 -9.86 1.04
C LEU A 41 9.31 -11.18 0.86
N ASN A 42 8.61 -11.37 -0.25
CA ASN A 42 7.88 -12.61 -0.54
C ASN A 42 8.83 -13.82 -0.62
N ILE A 43 9.96 -13.67 -1.32
CA ILE A 43 11.01 -14.69 -1.39
C ILE A 43 11.61 -14.95 -0.01
N LEU A 44 11.90 -13.90 0.75
CA LEU A 44 12.46 -13.99 2.09
C LEU A 44 11.57 -14.81 3.02
N VAL A 45 10.27 -14.51 3.08
CA VAL A 45 9.31 -15.25 3.91
C VAL A 45 9.28 -16.73 3.52
N LYS A 46 9.34 -17.05 2.21
CA LYS A 46 9.46 -18.43 1.73
C LYS A 46 10.76 -19.09 2.19
N TYR A 47 11.90 -18.40 2.10
CA TYR A 47 13.20 -18.94 2.52
C TYR A 47 13.28 -19.19 4.02
N VAL A 48 12.74 -18.28 4.85
CA VAL A 48 12.66 -18.49 6.30
C VAL A 48 11.83 -19.73 6.62
N ARG A 49 10.71 -19.95 5.90
CA ARG A 49 9.88 -21.15 6.09
C ARG A 49 10.55 -22.46 5.65
N LEU A 50 11.31 -22.41 4.55
CA LEU A 50 11.97 -23.61 3.99
C LEU A 50 13.27 -23.97 4.72
N TYR A 51 14.05 -22.98 5.14
CA TYR A 51 15.43 -23.16 5.60
C TYR A 51 15.67 -22.62 7.01
N GLY A 52 14.78 -21.82 7.56
CA GLY A 52 14.99 -21.07 8.79
C GLY A 52 15.77 -19.77 8.57
N PHE A 53 15.76 -18.92 9.59
CA PHE A 53 16.34 -17.58 9.54
C PHE A 53 17.89 -17.59 9.50
N ALA A 54 18.52 -18.57 10.15
CA ALA A 54 19.98 -18.68 10.23
C ALA A 54 20.66 -19.26 8.98
N HIS A 55 19.89 -19.63 7.94
CA HIS A 55 20.45 -20.24 6.74
C HIS A 55 21.08 -19.18 5.82
N LYS A 56 22.26 -19.46 5.24
CA LYS A 56 23.01 -18.50 4.39
C LYS A 56 22.19 -17.88 3.25
N ARG A 57 21.31 -18.68 2.60
CA ARG A 57 20.42 -18.16 1.54
C ARG A 57 19.39 -17.18 2.10
N THR A 58 18.86 -17.47 3.28
CA THR A 58 17.90 -16.60 3.97
C THR A 58 18.56 -15.30 4.39
N GLU A 59 19.79 -15.37 4.93
CA GLU A 59 20.58 -14.20 5.32
C GLU A 59 20.89 -13.29 4.12
N ALA A 60 21.32 -13.86 2.99
CA ALA A 60 21.56 -13.09 1.77
C ALA A 60 20.28 -12.40 1.27
N GLN A 61 19.17 -13.15 1.23
CA GLN A 61 17.88 -12.59 0.82
C GLN A 61 17.36 -11.52 1.80
N PHE A 62 17.65 -11.67 3.09
CA PHE A 62 17.31 -10.70 4.11
C PHE A 62 18.01 -9.36 3.87
N HIS A 63 19.31 -9.38 3.55
CA HIS A 63 20.05 -8.17 3.21
C HIS A 63 19.53 -7.50 1.94
N THR A 64 19.16 -8.27 0.91
CA THR A 64 18.53 -7.73 -0.30
C THR A 64 17.20 -7.04 0.04
N ALA A 65 16.29 -7.73 0.72
CA ALA A 65 14.99 -7.15 1.08
C ALA A 65 15.13 -5.91 1.98
N TRP A 66 16.10 -5.93 2.91
CA TRP A 66 16.41 -4.77 3.76
C TRP A 66 16.88 -3.57 2.94
N LYS A 67 17.78 -3.78 1.98
CA LYS A 67 18.27 -2.70 1.10
C LYS A 67 17.14 -2.11 0.25
N GLU A 68 16.26 -2.94 -0.30
CA GLU A 68 15.10 -2.48 -1.07
C GLU A 68 14.14 -1.65 -0.21
N LEU A 69 13.91 -2.06 1.05
CA LEU A 69 13.12 -1.26 2.00
C LEU A 69 13.75 0.11 2.24
N GLN A 70 15.06 0.14 2.49
CA GLN A 70 15.79 1.40 2.71
C GLN A 70 15.76 2.30 1.47
N SER A 71 15.81 1.74 0.26
CA SER A 71 15.67 2.49 -0.99
C SER A 71 14.26 3.06 -1.17
N GLY A 72 13.24 2.36 -0.69
CA GLY A 72 11.85 2.81 -0.73
C GLY A 72 11.50 3.87 0.32
N LEU A 73 12.25 3.93 1.43
CA LEU A 73 12.05 4.93 2.49
C LEU A 73 12.58 6.30 2.04
N PRO A 74 11.86 7.40 2.31
CA PRO A 74 12.34 8.72 1.95
C PRO A 74 13.57 9.10 2.80
N SER A 75 14.58 9.67 2.16
CA SER A 75 15.81 10.14 2.83
C SER A 75 15.60 11.38 3.71
N THR A 76 14.49 12.10 3.52
CA THR A 76 14.14 13.35 4.21
C THR A 76 12.64 13.39 4.50
N GLY A 77 12.29 13.77 5.74
CA GLY A 77 10.91 13.94 6.20
C GLY A 77 10.43 12.85 7.16
N GLU A 78 9.23 13.04 7.71
CA GLU A 78 8.57 12.05 8.58
C GLU A 78 7.67 11.08 7.81
N ALA A 79 7.48 11.30 6.51
CA ALA A 79 6.74 10.38 5.66
C ALA A 79 7.45 9.02 5.69
N GLY A 80 6.72 7.96 6.00
CA GLY A 80 7.27 6.60 5.95
C GLY A 80 6.98 5.93 4.61
N PHE A 81 7.15 4.62 4.59
CA PHE A 81 6.74 3.76 3.49
C PHE A 81 5.43 3.07 3.88
N LEU A 82 4.32 3.48 3.28
CA LEU A 82 3.01 2.88 3.52
C LEU A 82 2.67 1.89 2.41
N LEU A 83 2.56 0.62 2.77
CA LEU A 83 2.09 -0.45 1.91
C LEU A 83 0.66 -0.84 2.30
N GLY A 84 -0.30 -0.38 1.53
CA GLY A 84 -1.72 -0.72 1.67
C GLY A 84 -2.13 -1.89 0.78
N VAL A 85 -3.31 -2.45 1.06
CA VAL A 85 -3.98 -3.40 0.19
C VAL A 85 -5.42 -2.98 -0.06
N SER A 86 -5.88 -3.14 -1.29
CA SER A 86 -7.28 -3.03 -1.67
C SER A 86 -7.66 -4.22 -2.54
N GLY A 87 -8.45 -5.14 -1.99
CA GLY A 87 -8.79 -6.40 -2.63
C GLY A 87 -7.56 -7.26 -2.93
N SER A 88 -7.17 -7.31 -4.21
CA SER A 88 -5.99 -8.05 -4.70
C SER A 88 -4.86 -7.14 -5.20
N THR A 89 -4.96 -5.83 -4.94
CA THR A 89 -4.01 -4.81 -5.41
C THR A 89 -3.23 -4.25 -4.23
N LEU A 90 -1.90 -4.22 -4.34
CA LEU A 90 -1.06 -3.49 -3.40
C LEU A 90 -1.00 -2.02 -3.78
N LEU A 91 -1.02 -1.18 -2.75
CA LEU A 91 -0.97 0.27 -2.86
C LEU A 91 0.30 0.76 -2.15
N LEU A 92 1.13 1.53 -2.84
CA LEU A 92 2.19 2.31 -2.20
C LEU A 92 1.66 3.72 -1.97
N ASP A 93 1.52 4.12 -0.71
CA ASP A 93 1.06 5.47 -0.35
C ASP A 93 -0.30 5.81 -1.00
N GLY A 94 -1.15 4.79 -1.19
CA GLY A 94 -2.44 4.90 -1.87
C GLY A 94 -2.39 4.74 -3.39
N ILE A 95 -1.20 4.73 -4.01
CA ILE A 95 -1.03 4.55 -5.45
C ILE A 95 -0.87 3.05 -5.78
N PRO A 96 -1.67 2.49 -6.71
CA PRO A 96 -1.55 1.08 -7.07
C PRO A 96 -0.18 0.75 -7.66
N LEU A 97 0.43 -0.31 -7.14
CA LEU A 97 1.61 -0.92 -7.72
C LEU A 97 1.20 -1.81 -8.90
N GLU A 98 2.04 -1.88 -9.93
CA GLU A 98 1.81 -2.80 -11.05
C GLU A 98 1.69 -4.24 -10.53
N THR A 99 0.67 -4.94 -11.02
CA THR A 99 0.27 -6.24 -10.47
C THR A 99 1.08 -7.39 -11.08
N GLY A 100 2.25 -7.67 -10.52
CA GLY A 100 2.94 -8.94 -10.70
C GLY A 100 2.36 -10.06 -9.81
N GLN A 101 2.86 -11.28 -9.99
CA GLN A 101 2.35 -12.44 -9.22
C GLN A 101 2.73 -12.37 -7.74
N ALA A 102 3.89 -11.77 -7.42
CA ALA A 102 4.37 -11.59 -6.05
C ALA A 102 3.50 -10.57 -5.30
N GLU A 103 3.17 -9.46 -5.94
CA GLU A 103 2.33 -8.39 -5.42
C GLU A 103 0.92 -8.90 -5.14
N ARG A 104 0.32 -9.66 -6.08
CA ARG A 104 -0.99 -10.29 -5.87
C ARG A 104 -0.97 -11.27 -4.69
N THR A 105 0.03 -12.14 -4.62
CA THR A 105 0.15 -13.13 -3.54
C THR A 105 0.27 -12.43 -2.19
N PHE A 106 1.05 -11.35 -2.14
CA PHE A 106 1.24 -10.58 -0.91
C PHE A 106 -0.02 -9.78 -0.53
N ALA A 107 -0.71 -9.17 -1.50
CA ALA A 107 -2.03 -8.54 -1.28
C ALA A 107 -3.03 -9.54 -0.71
N GLN A 108 -3.13 -10.74 -1.30
CA GLN A 108 -4.00 -11.79 -0.78
C GLN A 108 -3.63 -12.21 0.64
N LEU A 109 -2.33 -12.28 0.96
CA LEU A 109 -1.87 -12.56 2.31
C LEU A 109 -2.31 -11.49 3.31
N LEU A 110 -2.14 -10.20 2.97
CA LEU A 110 -2.58 -9.09 3.83
C LEU A 110 -4.11 -9.10 4.01
N THR A 111 -4.86 -9.22 2.92
CA THR A 111 -6.33 -9.29 2.94
C THR A 111 -6.83 -10.48 3.76
N ALA A 112 -6.24 -11.67 3.58
CA ALA A 112 -6.63 -12.86 4.34
C ALA A 112 -6.25 -12.74 5.82
N ALA A 113 -5.16 -12.04 6.13
CA ALA A 113 -4.78 -11.67 7.49
C ALA A 113 -5.61 -10.49 8.04
N GLY A 114 -6.61 -9.98 7.32
CA GLY A 114 -7.39 -8.82 7.77
C GLY A 114 -6.56 -7.56 7.99
N LEU A 115 -5.39 -7.45 7.34
CA LEU A 115 -4.51 -6.28 7.40
C LEU A 115 -4.86 -5.33 6.25
N ALA A 116 -5.11 -4.07 6.57
CA ALA A 116 -5.37 -2.99 5.62
C ALA A 116 -4.06 -2.37 5.10
N SER A 117 -3.07 -2.19 5.96
CA SER A 117 -1.78 -1.62 5.59
C SER A 117 -0.67 -1.91 6.59
N ILE A 118 0.57 -1.80 6.11
CA ILE A 118 1.80 -1.82 6.89
C ILE A 118 2.54 -0.52 6.61
N HIS A 119 2.88 0.22 7.65
CA HIS A 119 3.61 1.46 7.57
C HIS A 119 4.97 1.31 8.24
N PHE A 120 6.03 1.56 7.47
CA PHE A 120 7.41 1.57 7.94
C PHE A 120 7.86 3.01 8.13
N SER A 121 8.24 3.38 9.34
CA SER A 121 8.84 4.69 9.62
C SER A 121 10.27 4.76 9.07
N PRO A 122 10.81 5.95 8.79
CA PRO A 122 12.22 6.12 8.39
C PRO A 122 13.23 5.68 9.48
N LYS A 123 12.76 5.43 10.71
CA LYS A 123 13.55 4.96 11.84
C LYS A 123 13.51 3.43 12.03
N VAL A 124 12.92 2.70 11.08
CA VAL A 124 12.92 1.24 11.13
C VAL A 124 14.34 0.72 11.20
N SER A 125 14.58 -0.21 12.13
CA SER A 125 15.88 -0.86 12.31
C SER A 125 15.85 -2.26 11.69
N GLN A 126 17.04 -2.81 11.44
CA GLN A 126 17.17 -4.14 10.87
C GLN A 126 16.56 -5.22 11.78
N ASP A 127 16.64 -5.06 13.11
CA ASP A 127 16.01 -5.95 14.08
C ASP A 127 14.47 -5.90 14.01
N ASP A 128 13.89 -4.69 13.94
CA ASP A 128 12.44 -4.51 13.75
C ASP A 128 11.96 -5.25 12.49
N PHE A 129 12.72 -5.13 11.40
CA PHE A 129 12.43 -5.81 10.15
C PHE A 129 12.58 -7.34 10.26
N ALA A 130 13.62 -7.83 10.95
CA ALA A 130 13.79 -9.25 11.22
C ALA A 130 12.63 -9.83 12.05
N GLN A 131 12.11 -9.06 13.02
CA GLN A 131 10.96 -9.45 13.82
C GLN A 131 9.68 -9.54 12.98
N LEU A 132 9.44 -8.57 12.10
CA LEU A 132 8.34 -8.63 11.13
C LEU A 132 8.42 -9.87 10.23
N VAL A 133 9.60 -10.13 9.64
CA VAL A 133 9.82 -11.28 8.76
C VAL A 133 9.58 -12.60 9.48
N ARG A 134 10.09 -12.72 10.71
CA ARG A 134 9.83 -13.89 11.57
C ARG A 134 8.34 -14.06 11.84
N ALA A 135 7.60 -12.98 12.10
CA ALA A 135 6.17 -13.04 12.31
C ALA A 135 5.43 -13.59 11.07
N PHE A 136 5.72 -13.08 9.88
CA PHE A 136 5.16 -13.60 8.62
C PHE A 136 5.50 -15.08 8.37
N ALA A 137 6.72 -15.51 8.70
CA ALA A 137 7.16 -16.88 8.45
C ALA A 137 6.59 -17.90 9.46
N THR A 138 6.45 -17.49 10.72
CA THR A 138 6.02 -18.34 11.85
C THR A 138 4.51 -18.52 11.92
N SER A 139 3.76 -17.60 11.31
CA SER A 139 2.31 -17.64 11.33
C SER A 139 1.76 -18.94 10.74
N GLY A 140 0.74 -19.52 11.40
CA GLY A 140 0.17 -20.81 11.07
C GLY A 140 -0.48 -20.88 9.68
N SER A 141 -1.02 -22.05 9.32
CA SER A 141 -1.66 -22.27 8.01
C SER A 141 -2.95 -21.46 7.79
N LYS A 142 -3.52 -20.87 8.85
CA LYS A 142 -4.77 -20.10 8.80
C LYS A 142 -4.48 -18.60 8.81
N ALA A 143 -5.08 -17.86 7.88
CA ALA A 143 -4.78 -16.44 7.71
C ALA A 143 -5.11 -15.55 8.93
N GLN A 144 -6.12 -15.91 9.73
CA GLN A 144 -6.44 -15.19 10.98
C GLN A 144 -5.36 -15.32 12.05
N ASP A 145 -4.62 -16.43 12.06
CA ASP A 145 -3.48 -16.64 12.96
C ASP A 145 -2.31 -15.72 12.60
N ILE A 146 -2.15 -15.45 11.28
CA ILE A 146 -1.14 -14.55 10.74
C ILE A 146 -1.30 -13.14 11.30
N ALA A 147 -2.52 -12.60 11.31
CA ALA A 147 -2.82 -11.27 11.83
C ALA A 147 -2.40 -11.11 13.30
N GLN A 148 -2.82 -12.07 14.13
CA GLN A 148 -2.56 -12.07 15.56
C GLN A 148 -1.08 -12.21 15.86
N GLN A 149 -0.38 -13.09 15.13
CA GLN A 149 1.05 -13.29 15.31
C GLN A 149 1.85 -12.05 14.90
N ILE A 150 1.53 -11.45 13.74
CA ILE A 150 2.16 -10.18 13.32
C ILE A 150 1.91 -9.11 14.37
N LYS A 151 0.69 -8.98 14.89
CA LYS A 151 0.36 -7.98 15.92
C LYS A 151 1.16 -8.19 17.20
N ARG A 152 1.24 -9.43 17.71
CA ARG A 152 2.01 -9.76 18.91
C ARG A 152 3.48 -9.43 18.71
N SER A 153 4.07 -9.94 17.63
CA SER A 153 5.47 -9.67 17.32
C SER A 153 5.73 -8.18 17.13
N LEU A 154 4.84 -7.40 16.51
CA LEU A 154 5.06 -5.96 16.36
C LEU A 154 4.77 -5.15 17.62
N ALA A 155 3.89 -5.62 18.51
CA ALA A 155 3.65 -5.00 19.81
C ALA A 155 4.85 -5.12 20.76
N GLU A 156 5.66 -6.16 20.57
CA GLU A 156 6.93 -6.35 21.29
C GLU A 156 8.04 -5.42 20.81
N ILE A 157 7.85 -4.69 19.70
CA ILE A 157 8.83 -3.72 19.20
C ILE A 157 8.69 -2.39 19.96
N PRO A 158 9.66 -2.01 20.82
CA PRO A 158 9.55 -0.82 21.66
C PRO A 158 9.53 0.48 20.84
N SER A 159 10.21 0.48 19.68
CA SER A 159 10.37 1.66 18.81
C SER A 159 9.10 2.05 18.06
N LYS A 160 8.08 1.17 17.98
CA LYS A 160 6.86 1.34 17.15
C LYS A 160 7.16 1.84 15.73
N SER A 161 8.30 1.44 15.20
CA SER A 161 8.86 1.87 13.92
C SER A 161 8.16 1.22 12.73
N ILE A 162 7.45 0.11 12.96
CA ILE A 162 6.55 -0.56 12.03
C ILE A 162 5.14 -0.54 12.63
N LYS A 163 4.17 -0.03 11.90
CA LYS A 163 2.76 0.05 12.32
C LYS A 163 1.90 -0.75 11.36
N ILE A 164 0.93 -1.50 11.88
CA ILE A 164 -0.06 -2.23 11.08
C ILE A 164 -1.45 -1.65 11.31
N ASN A 165 -2.25 -1.60 10.26
CA ASN A 165 -3.67 -1.27 10.36
C ASN A 165 -4.48 -2.49 9.94
N GLU A 166 -5.53 -2.81 10.71
CA GLU A 166 -6.42 -3.95 10.48
C GLU A 166 -7.73 -3.46 9.83
N VAL A 167 -8.30 -4.26 8.94
CA VAL A 167 -9.67 -4.08 8.47
C VAL A 167 -10.59 -4.64 9.55
N LYS A 168 -11.14 -3.76 10.38
CA LYS A 168 -12.25 -4.14 11.26
C LYS A 168 -13.52 -4.14 10.42
N PHE A 169 -14.03 -5.31 10.08
CA PHE A 169 -15.41 -5.42 9.62
C PHE A 169 -16.31 -4.95 10.77
N ILE A 170 -16.77 -3.71 10.68
CA ILE A 170 -17.91 -3.26 11.45
C ILE A 170 -19.08 -3.96 10.77
N ALA A 171 -19.60 -5.02 11.39
CA ALA A 171 -20.95 -5.43 11.06
C ALA A 171 -21.82 -4.22 11.41
N THR A 172 -22.22 -3.46 10.41
CA THR A 172 -23.43 -2.66 10.52
C THR A 172 -24.51 -3.70 10.74
N ASP A 173 -24.83 -3.93 12.01
CA ASP A 173 -25.90 -4.79 12.45
C ASP A 173 -27.15 -4.45 11.61
N PRO A 174 -27.66 -5.36 10.76
CA PRO A 174 -28.92 -5.12 10.05
C PRO A 174 -30.14 -5.19 10.99
N GLU A 175 -29.94 -5.38 12.29
CA GLU A 175 -30.98 -5.49 13.33
C GLU A 175 -31.10 -4.20 14.18
N THR A 176 -30.19 -3.24 14.02
CA THR A 176 -30.36 -1.84 14.43
C THR A 176 -30.38 -0.96 13.20
N GLY A 177 -31.55 -0.86 12.59
CA GLY A 177 -31.81 0.05 11.48
C GLY A 177 -31.52 1.50 11.88
N GLU A 178 -30.33 2.01 11.54
CA GLU A 178 -30.10 3.45 11.36
C GLU A 178 -30.71 3.91 10.04
N VAL A 179 -32.04 3.83 9.97
CA VAL A 179 -32.82 4.71 9.11
C VAL A 179 -33.06 6.01 9.89
N SER A 180 -32.03 6.83 10.16
CA SER A 180 -32.25 8.19 10.73
C SER A 180 -30.98 9.02 10.85
N VAL A 181 -30.42 9.48 9.73
CA VAL A 181 -29.87 10.86 9.69
C VAL A 181 -30.13 11.44 8.30
N ALA A 182 -29.73 10.76 7.23
CA ALA A 182 -29.92 11.26 5.86
C ALA A 182 -31.40 11.42 5.46
N ALA A 183 -32.28 10.51 5.89
CA ALA A 183 -33.72 10.61 5.64
C ALA A 183 -34.40 11.75 6.42
N GLN A 184 -33.89 12.11 7.61
CA GLN A 184 -34.42 13.23 8.41
C GLN A 184 -34.01 14.59 7.87
N ILE A 185 -32.84 14.72 7.23
CA ILE A 185 -32.45 15.96 6.54
C ILE A 185 -33.33 16.19 5.29
N ALA A 186 -33.67 15.12 4.56
CA ALA A 186 -34.59 15.19 3.42
C ALA A 186 -36.03 15.53 3.83
N ALA A 187 -36.52 14.98 4.96
CA ALA A 187 -37.86 15.24 5.47
C ALA A 187 -38.04 16.66 6.08
N GLN A 188 -36.96 17.34 6.47
CA GLN A 188 -37.02 18.70 7.03
C GLN A 188 -36.88 19.82 5.98
N THR A 189 -36.62 19.48 4.72
CA THR A 189 -36.42 20.48 3.64
C THR A 189 -37.65 20.64 2.72
N LEU A 190 -38.64 19.76 2.83
CA LEU A 190 -39.90 19.85 2.07
C LEU A 190 -41.04 20.05 3.06
N GLY A 191 -41.40 21.31 3.29
CA GLY A 191 -42.56 21.69 4.10
C GLY A 191 -43.88 21.24 3.45
N PRO A 192 -44.91 20.91 4.25
CA PRO A 192 -46.22 20.55 3.73
C PRO A 192 -46.98 21.81 3.31
N GLU A 193 -47.01 22.11 2.01
CA GLU A 193 -48.09 22.90 1.42
C GLU A 193 -49.08 21.93 0.78
N PHE A 194 -50.21 21.66 1.45
CA PHE A 194 -51.58 21.49 0.93
C PHE A 194 -52.55 21.36 2.10
#